data_AF-A0A9J5YV02-F1
#
_entry.id   AF-A0A9J5YV02-F1
#
_cell.length_a   1.000
_cell.length_b   1.000
_cell.length_c   1.000
_cell.angle_alpha   90.00
_cell.angle_beta   90.00
_cell.angle_gamma   90.00
#
_symmetry.space_group_name_H-M   'P 1'
#
loop_
_entity.id
_entity.type
_entity.pdbx_description
1 polymer ?
#
loop_
_entity_poly.entity_id
_entity_poly.type
_entity_poly.pdbx_seq_one_letter_code
_entity_poly.pdbx_strand_id
1 'polypeptide(L)'
;MMIIILTSFLFISLLVILVRIVKKLLWTPFHVQFMMRSQGIQGPSYKFLHGNFKEIVEIKKESINKAMDHLSHDIFPRILPHIFSWKKLYGPNFLYWYGLQPELVMTEPELLKEILSNRNNNYPKMDLEGFTKKLFGDGVLTSIGEKWVKMRKLANHVFHGESLKSMIPVMIMSCETMLGVGRFMKIKKLKTAFGSSYSEGKNIFQMLMKLASLMSGNASKVRFPGIREEEKIGEDHNFGSDFLGKLLEAYQDNKISIEDIVDECKTFYFAGHETTTIL
;
A
#
# COMPACT_ATOMS: atom_id res chain seq x y z
N MET A 1 -37.47 -38.41 -16.58
CA MET A 1 -37.13 -37.28 -17.48
C MET A 1 -36.59 -36.07 -16.72
N MET A 2 -37.33 -35.52 -15.75
CA MET A 2 -36.90 -34.33 -14.98
C MET A 2 -35.54 -34.49 -14.25
N ILE A 3 -35.32 -35.64 -13.60
CA ILE A 3 -34.06 -35.93 -12.89
C ILE A 3 -32.86 -35.93 -13.86
N ILE A 4 -33.01 -36.51 -15.05
CA ILE A 4 -31.95 -36.59 -16.07
C ILE A 4 -31.58 -35.19 -16.60
N ILE A 5 -32.58 -34.32 -16.78
CA ILE A 5 -32.36 -32.94 -17.21
C ILE A 5 -31.62 -32.15 -16.12
N LEU A 6 -32.03 -32.30 -14.86
CA LEU A 6 -31.38 -31.66 -13.70
C LEU A 6 -29.92 -32.11 -13.53
N THR A 7 -29.64 -33.42 -13.62
CA THR A 7 -28.27 -33.93 -13.49
C THR A 7 -27.38 -33.51 -14.65
N SER A 8 -27.92 -33.45 -15.88
CA SER A 8 -27.21 -32.93 -17.05
C SER A 8 -26.86 -31.45 -16.90
N PHE A 9 -27.81 -30.62 -16.44
CA PHE A 9 -27.57 -29.20 -16.22
C PHE A 9 -26.51 -28.97 -15.13
N LEU A 10 -26.59 -29.72 -14.02
CA LEU A 10 -25.58 -29.68 -12.97
C LEU A 10 -24.19 -30.05 -13.50
N PHE A 11 -24.08 -31.12 -14.29
CA PHE A 11 -22.82 -31.55 -14.90
C PHE A 11 -22.23 -30.47 -15.82
N ILE A 12 -23.05 -29.87 -16.70
CA ILE A 12 -22.60 -28.78 -17.58
C ILE A 12 -22.12 -27.58 -16.75
N SER A 13 -22.85 -27.22 -15.69
CA SER A 13 -22.45 -26.11 -14.81
C SER A 13 -21.10 -26.37 -14.12
N LEU A 14 -20.87 -27.61 -13.64
CA LEU A 14 -19.60 -28.03 -13.03
C LEU A 14 -18.46 -28.01 -14.07
N LEU A 15 -18.72 -28.46 -15.29
CA LEU A 15 -17.74 -28.42 -16.37
C LEU A 15 -17.35 -26.98 -16.73
N VAL A 16 -18.32 -26.07 -16.84
CA VAL A 16 -18.05 -24.65 -17.09
C VAL A 16 -17.22 -24.02 -15.96
N ILE A 17 -17.53 -24.36 -14.70
CA ILE A 17 -16.74 -23.92 -13.54
C ILE A 17 -15.32 -24.48 -13.62
N LEU A 18 -15.16 -25.76 -13.92
CA LEU A 18 -13.86 -26.41 -14.07
C LEU A 18 -13.02 -25.75 -15.16
N VAL A 19 -13.60 -25.49 -16.34
CA VAL A 19 -12.93 -24.79 -17.45
C VAL A 19 -12.50 -23.39 -17.03
N ARG A 20 -13.35 -22.65 -16.31
CA ARG A 20 -12.98 -21.31 -15.78
C ARG A 20 -11.81 -21.39 -14.79
N ILE A 21 -11.81 -22.39 -13.91
CA ILE A 21 -10.74 -22.62 -12.94
C ILE A 21 -9.43 -22.98 -13.66
N VAL A 22 -9.45 -23.94 -14.59
CA VAL A 22 -8.29 -24.34 -15.39
C VAL A 22 -7.74 -23.15 -16.17
N LYS A 23 -8.61 -22.37 -16.81
CA LYS A 23 -8.21 -21.17 -17.53
C LYS A 23 -7.50 -20.16 -16.61
N LYS A 24 -8.08 -19.88 -15.45
CA LYS A 24 -7.55 -18.89 -14.51
C LYS A 24 -6.25 -19.33 -13.83
N LEU A 25 -6.16 -20.61 -13.42
CA LEU A 25 -5.05 -21.11 -12.60
C LEU A 25 -3.86 -21.62 -13.41
N LEU A 26 -4.09 -22.07 -14.65
CA LEU A 26 -3.07 -22.68 -15.50
C LEU A 26 -2.91 -21.91 -16.81
N TRP A 27 -3.96 -21.82 -17.63
CA TRP A 27 -3.82 -21.26 -18.98
C TRP A 27 -3.32 -19.82 -18.96
N THR A 28 -3.98 -18.93 -18.21
CA THR A 28 -3.62 -17.51 -18.18
C THR A 28 -2.17 -17.30 -17.71
N PRO A 29 -1.71 -17.89 -16.58
CA PRO A 29 -0.33 -17.70 -16.16
C PRO A 29 0.71 -18.17 -17.18
N PHE A 30 0.55 -19.38 -17.72
CA PHE A 30 1.49 -19.92 -18.70
C PHE A 30 1.46 -19.13 -20.02
N HIS A 31 0.28 -18.73 -20.47
CA HIS A 31 0.14 -17.96 -21.71
C HIS A 31 0.79 -16.57 -21.58
N VAL A 32 0.54 -15.85 -20.49
CA VAL A 32 1.17 -14.53 -20.25
C VAL A 32 2.68 -14.67 -20.14
N GLN A 33 3.18 -15.66 -19.40
CA GLN A 33 4.62 -15.90 -19.29
C GLN A 33 5.25 -16.21 -20.66
N PHE A 34 4.59 -17.00 -21.49
CA PHE A 34 5.04 -17.28 -22.85
C PHE A 34 5.07 -16.00 -23.71
N MET A 35 4.00 -15.21 -23.68
CA MET A 35 3.90 -13.95 -24.44
C MET A 35 4.92 -12.90 -24.01
N MET A 36 5.28 -12.84 -22.73
CA MET A 36 6.32 -11.93 -22.25
C MET A 36 7.71 -12.42 -22.68
N ARG A 37 7.97 -13.72 -22.62
CA ARG A 37 9.22 -14.31 -23.09
C ARG A 37 9.46 -14.10 -24.58
N SER A 38 8.42 -14.19 -25.42
CA SER A 38 8.56 -13.91 -26.85
C SER A 38 8.90 -12.45 -27.16
N GLN A 39 8.63 -11.54 -26.22
CA GLN A 39 9.02 -10.12 -26.28
C GLN A 39 10.38 -9.85 -25.60
N GLY A 40 11.10 -10.90 -25.18
CA GLY A 40 12.41 -10.78 -24.51
C GLY A 40 12.34 -10.52 -23.01
N ILE A 41 11.15 -10.45 -22.41
CA ILE A 41 10.98 -10.23 -20.97
C ILE A 41 11.07 -11.58 -20.26
N GLN A 42 12.18 -11.80 -19.57
CA GLN A 42 12.44 -13.01 -18.79
C GLN A 42 11.94 -12.85 -17.35
N GLY A 43 12.06 -13.92 -16.56
CA GLY A 43 11.70 -13.88 -15.15
C GLY A 43 11.44 -15.28 -14.57
N PRO A 44 11.28 -15.37 -13.24
CA PRO A 44 11.03 -16.65 -12.58
C PRO A 44 9.73 -17.29 -13.10
N SER A 45 9.72 -18.61 -13.20
CA SER A 45 8.54 -19.35 -13.65
C SER A 45 7.37 -19.22 -12.66
N TYR A 46 6.14 -19.16 -13.19
CA TYR A 46 4.94 -19.28 -12.35
C TYR A 46 4.94 -20.63 -11.60
N LYS A 47 4.66 -20.60 -10.30
CA LYS A 47 4.42 -21.82 -9.48
C LYS A 47 2.93 -21.88 -9.15
N PHE A 48 2.32 -23.06 -9.32
CA PHE A 48 0.88 -23.25 -9.20
C PHE A 48 0.30 -22.67 -7.90
N LEU A 49 -0.79 -21.89 -8.03
CA LEU A 49 -1.54 -21.15 -7.00
C LEU A 49 -0.80 -19.98 -6.34
N HIS A 50 0.48 -20.13 -6.03
CA HIS A 50 1.20 -19.19 -5.16
C HIS A 50 2.16 -18.28 -5.93
N GLY A 51 2.41 -18.53 -7.21
CA GLY A 51 3.40 -17.79 -7.98
C GLY A 51 4.78 -17.87 -7.33
N ASN A 52 5.49 -16.75 -7.26
CA ASN A 52 6.80 -16.65 -6.62
C ASN A 52 6.70 -16.24 -5.15
N PHE A 53 5.50 -16.20 -4.57
CA PHE A 53 5.26 -15.68 -3.24
C PHE A 53 6.15 -16.31 -2.15
N LYS A 54 6.21 -17.65 -2.10
CA LYS A 54 7.02 -18.38 -1.10
C LYS A 54 8.51 -18.04 -1.19
N GLU A 55 9.03 -17.92 -2.42
CA GLU A 55 10.42 -17.58 -2.70
C GLU A 55 10.73 -16.14 -2.28
N ILE A 56 9.81 -15.20 -2.53
CA ILE A 56 9.94 -13.80 -2.07
C ILE A 56 10.03 -13.74 -0.54
N VAL A 57 9.16 -14.47 0.17
CA VAL A 57 9.18 -14.50 1.65
C VAL A 57 10.48 -15.07 2.18
N GLU A 58 10.98 -16.16 1.59
CA GLU A 58 12.22 -16.80 2.00
C GLU A 58 13.43 -15.89 1.79
N ILE A 59 13.57 -15.29 0.59
CA ILE A 59 14.65 -14.34 0.27
C ILE A 59 14.59 -13.11 1.18
N LYS A 60 13.38 -12.58 1.46
CA LYS A 60 13.21 -11.47 2.41
C LYS A 60 13.62 -11.85 3.83
N LYS A 61 13.22 -13.03 4.29
CA LYS A 61 13.57 -13.54 5.63
C LYS A 61 15.08 -13.70 5.78
N GLU A 62 15.75 -14.27 4.78
CA GLU A 62 17.21 -14.41 4.77
C GLU A 62 17.90 -13.04 4.83
N SER A 63 17.46 -12.09 4.00
CA SER A 63 17.98 -10.71 3.97
C SER A 63 17.84 -10.02 5.33
N ILE A 64 16.69 -10.15 5.99
CA ILE A 64 16.44 -9.55 7.32
C ILE A 64 17.28 -10.22 8.40
N ASN A 65 17.45 -11.54 8.34
CA ASN A 65 18.21 -12.29 9.35
C ASN A 65 19.73 -12.11 9.22
N LYS A 66 20.23 -11.71 8.05
CA LYS A 66 21.65 -11.42 7.84
C LYS A 66 22.00 -10.06 8.45
N ALA A 67 23.05 -10.00 9.26
CA ALA A 67 23.59 -8.71 9.72
C ALA A 67 24.11 -7.88 8.53
N MET A 68 24.05 -6.56 8.62
CA MET A 68 24.72 -5.71 7.63
C MET A 68 26.23 -5.75 7.86
N ASP A 69 27.00 -6.02 6.81
CA ASP A 69 28.47 -6.06 6.90
C ASP A 69 29.05 -4.68 7.24
N HIS A 70 28.43 -3.62 6.72
CA HIS A 70 28.70 -2.22 7.05
C HIS A 70 27.43 -1.39 6.84
N LEU A 71 27.34 -0.24 7.53
CA LEU A 71 26.28 0.73 7.28
C LEU A 71 26.46 1.33 5.88
N SER A 72 25.47 1.16 5.03
CA SER A 72 25.46 1.66 3.65
C SER A 72 24.15 2.38 3.36
N HIS A 73 24.23 3.44 2.57
CA HIS A 73 23.06 4.11 2.02
C HIS A 73 22.39 3.30 0.90
N ASP A 74 23.10 2.32 0.30
CA ASP A 74 22.50 1.38 -0.65
C ASP A 74 21.77 0.26 0.08
N ILE A 75 20.55 0.56 0.53
CA ILE A 75 19.67 -0.38 1.23
C ILE A 75 18.78 -1.18 0.28
N PHE A 76 18.81 -0.91 -1.03
CA PHE A 76 17.93 -1.58 -1.99
C PHE A 76 18.07 -3.11 -1.99
N PRO A 77 19.30 -3.68 -1.98
CA PRO A 77 19.49 -5.13 -1.87
C PRO A 77 18.94 -5.73 -0.57
N ARG A 78 18.81 -4.91 0.48
CA ARG A 78 18.30 -5.34 1.80
C ARG A 78 16.78 -5.32 1.85
N ILE A 79 16.15 -4.25 1.37
CA ILE A 79 14.71 -4.01 1.46
C ILE A 79 13.94 -4.81 0.39
N LEU A 80 14.45 -4.85 -0.85
CA LEU A 80 13.85 -5.58 -1.97
C LEU A 80 14.82 -6.63 -2.54
N PRO A 81 15.26 -7.61 -1.72
CA PRO A 81 16.33 -8.55 -2.08
C PRO A 81 15.98 -9.41 -3.29
N HIS A 82 14.71 -9.83 -3.41
CA HIS A 82 14.19 -10.57 -4.55
C HIS A 82 14.22 -9.77 -5.86
N ILE A 83 13.86 -8.48 -5.83
CA ILE A 83 13.94 -7.62 -7.02
C ILE A 83 15.41 -7.42 -7.40
N PHE A 84 16.28 -7.19 -6.42
CA PHE A 84 17.70 -7.03 -6.65
C PHE A 84 18.35 -8.29 -7.26
N SER A 85 18.05 -9.48 -6.71
CA SER A 85 18.59 -10.74 -7.22
C SER A 85 18.04 -11.09 -8.60
N TRP A 86 16.74 -10.94 -8.83
CA TRP A 86 16.11 -11.21 -10.11
C TRP A 86 16.51 -10.20 -11.19
N LYS A 87 16.74 -8.93 -10.84
CA LYS A 87 17.32 -7.96 -11.77
C LYS A 87 18.67 -8.43 -12.31
N LYS A 88 19.51 -9.02 -11.46
CA LYS A 88 20.81 -9.57 -11.88
C LYS A 88 20.68 -10.81 -12.76
N LEU A 89 19.67 -11.65 -12.50
CA LEU A 89 19.48 -12.93 -13.19
C LEU A 89 18.74 -12.79 -14.53
N TYR A 90 17.72 -11.93 -14.58
CA TYR A 90 16.80 -11.83 -15.71
C TYR A 90 16.90 -10.50 -16.48
N GLY A 91 17.69 -9.55 -15.96
CA GLY A 91 17.87 -8.23 -16.55
C GLY A 91 17.05 -7.14 -15.84
N PRO A 92 17.19 -5.88 -16.30
CA PRO A 92 16.53 -4.71 -15.71
C PRO A 92 15.00 -4.84 -15.64
N ASN A 93 14.41 -5.45 -16.67
CA ASN A 93 12.98 -5.66 -16.79
C ASN A 93 12.67 -7.14 -16.77
N PHE A 94 11.79 -7.55 -15.87
CA PHE A 94 11.45 -8.96 -15.71
C PHE A 94 10.03 -9.12 -15.19
N LEU A 95 9.45 -10.29 -15.48
CA LEU A 95 8.13 -10.68 -15.04
C LEU A 95 8.23 -11.65 -13.85
N TYR A 96 7.51 -11.39 -12.76
CA TYR A 96 7.30 -12.37 -11.70
C TYR A 96 5.80 -12.52 -11.37
N TRP A 97 5.48 -13.44 -10.46
CA TRP A 97 4.11 -13.81 -10.11
C TRP A 97 3.82 -13.57 -8.64
N TYR A 98 2.83 -12.73 -8.35
CA TYR A 98 2.24 -12.60 -7.02
C TYR A 98 0.95 -13.42 -6.93
N GLY A 99 1.06 -14.66 -6.44
CA GLY A 99 -0.06 -15.61 -6.58
C GLY A 99 -0.34 -15.87 -8.05
N LEU A 100 -1.56 -15.52 -8.50
CA LEU A 100 -1.99 -15.64 -9.90
C LEU A 100 -1.75 -14.36 -10.72
N GLN A 101 -1.30 -13.29 -10.07
CA GLN A 101 -1.15 -11.98 -10.70
C GLN A 101 0.26 -11.84 -11.28
N PRO A 102 0.39 -11.56 -12.59
CA PRO A 102 1.68 -11.20 -13.18
C PRO A 102 2.07 -9.78 -12.74
N GLU A 103 3.32 -9.60 -12.32
CA GLU A 103 3.92 -8.31 -12.00
C GLU A 103 5.14 -8.06 -12.88
N LEU A 104 5.06 -6.98 -13.67
CA LEU A 104 6.13 -6.56 -14.56
C LEU A 104 6.97 -5.49 -13.85
N VAL A 105 8.25 -5.77 -13.68
CA VAL A 105 9.24 -4.80 -13.19
C VAL A 105 9.82 -4.06 -14.39
N MET A 106 9.84 -2.74 -14.30
CA MET A 106 10.41 -1.84 -15.31
C MET A 106 11.33 -0.85 -14.63
N THR A 107 12.41 -0.47 -15.33
CA THR A 107 13.42 0.43 -14.75
C THR A 107 13.74 1.64 -15.63
N GLU A 108 13.22 1.71 -16.84
CA GLU A 108 13.44 2.80 -17.79
C GLU A 108 12.67 4.06 -17.34
N PRO A 109 13.36 5.17 -17.05
CA PRO A 109 12.73 6.40 -16.57
C PRO A 109 11.66 6.96 -17.52
N GLU A 110 11.87 6.83 -18.83
CA GLU A 110 10.94 7.32 -19.86
C GLU A 110 9.61 6.58 -19.80
N LEU A 111 9.65 5.25 -19.69
CA LEU A 111 8.46 4.41 -19.55
C LEU A 111 7.77 4.65 -18.21
N LEU A 112 8.56 4.75 -17.12
CA LEU A 112 8.01 5.07 -15.80
C LEU A 112 7.29 6.43 -15.82
N LYS A 113 7.87 7.44 -16.48
CA LYS A 113 7.23 8.74 -16.64
C LYS A 113 5.93 8.66 -17.42
N GLU A 114 5.88 7.88 -18.49
CA GLU A 114 4.65 7.68 -19.28
C GLU A 114 3.55 7.01 -18.45
N ILE A 115 3.89 5.91 -17.77
CA ILE A 115 2.97 5.15 -16.91
C ILE A 115 2.46 6.03 -15.77
N LEU A 116 3.35 6.73 -15.07
CA LEU A 116 2.98 7.58 -13.93
C LEU A 116 2.25 8.86 -14.34
N SER A 117 2.46 9.35 -15.57
CA SER A 117 1.67 10.46 -16.12
C SER A 117 0.23 10.05 -16.41
N ASN A 118 0.01 8.77 -16.73
CA ASN A 118 -1.30 8.13 -16.94
C ASN A 118 -2.34 8.98 -17.71
N ARG A 119 -1.91 9.70 -18.75
CA ARG A 119 -2.73 10.72 -19.43
C ARG A 119 -4.05 10.17 -19.98
N ASN A 120 -4.05 8.90 -20.37
CA ASN A 120 -5.18 8.22 -20.99
C ASN A 120 -5.91 7.26 -20.04
N ASN A 121 -5.59 7.25 -18.74
CA ASN A 121 -6.13 6.29 -17.75
C ASN A 121 -5.86 4.80 -18.06
N ASN A 122 -4.86 4.50 -18.89
CA ASN A 122 -4.49 3.13 -19.25
C ASN A 122 -3.79 2.36 -18.12
N TYR A 123 -3.26 3.08 -17.13
CA TYR A 123 -2.53 2.53 -15.99
C TYR A 123 -3.26 2.88 -14.70
N PRO A 124 -4.40 2.22 -14.42
CA PRO A 124 -5.13 2.46 -13.19
C PRO A 124 -4.24 2.13 -11.99
N LYS A 125 -4.48 2.83 -10.87
CA LYS A 125 -3.86 2.48 -9.60
C LYS A 125 -4.19 1.03 -9.25
N MET A 126 -3.29 0.37 -8.52
CA MET A 126 -3.56 -0.95 -7.98
C MET A 126 -4.84 -0.92 -7.15
N ASP A 127 -5.78 -1.80 -7.48
CA ASP A 127 -6.96 -1.99 -6.64
C ASP A 127 -6.52 -2.67 -5.35
N LEU A 128 -6.56 -1.93 -4.25
CA LEU A 128 -6.28 -2.50 -2.95
C LEU A 128 -7.45 -3.40 -2.59
N GLU A 129 -7.19 -4.63 -2.15
CA GLU A 129 -8.23 -5.54 -1.70
C GLU A 129 -8.08 -5.92 -0.23
N GLY A 130 -9.20 -6.18 0.45
CA GLY A 130 -9.20 -6.80 1.78
C GLY A 130 -8.75 -5.85 2.86
N PHE A 131 -7.78 -6.26 3.68
CA PHE A 131 -7.36 -5.47 4.83
C PHE A 131 -6.77 -4.11 4.42
N THR A 132 -6.02 -4.06 3.32
CA THR A 132 -5.43 -2.80 2.82
C THR A 132 -6.51 -1.82 2.37
N LYS A 133 -7.52 -2.27 1.63
CA LYS A 133 -8.69 -1.44 1.28
C LYS A 133 -9.46 -1.00 2.50
N LYS A 134 -9.62 -1.87 3.48
CA LYS A 134 -10.33 -1.56 4.72
C LYS A 134 -9.61 -0.51 5.57
N LEU A 135 -8.27 -0.53 5.54
CA LEU A 135 -7.46 0.39 6.31
C LEU A 135 -7.37 1.77 5.65
N PHE A 136 -7.03 1.81 4.36
CA PHE A 136 -6.84 3.07 3.64
C PHE A 136 -8.14 3.64 3.07
N GLY A 137 -9.20 2.84 3.07
CA GLY A 137 -10.52 3.20 2.58
C GLY A 137 -10.47 3.81 1.18
N ASP A 138 -11.08 4.96 1.02
CA ASP A 138 -11.19 5.66 -0.26
C ASP A 138 -10.59 7.08 -0.26
N GLY A 139 -9.46 7.24 0.44
CA GLY A 139 -8.65 8.47 0.47
C GLY A 139 -7.81 8.69 -0.80
N VAL A 140 -6.90 9.67 -0.80
CA VAL A 140 -6.08 10.07 -1.98
C VAL A 140 -5.19 8.96 -2.52
N LEU A 141 -4.82 7.99 -1.68
CA LEU A 141 -4.05 6.82 -2.10
C LEU A 141 -4.86 5.94 -3.05
N THR A 142 -6.11 5.63 -2.70
CA THR A 142 -6.95 4.60 -3.34
C THR A 142 -8.01 5.16 -4.28
N SER A 143 -8.49 6.38 -4.04
CA SER A 143 -9.48 7.04 -4.90
C SER A 143 -8.95 7.32 -6.31
N ILE A 144 -9.87 7.36 -7.26
CA ILE A 144 -9.66 7.68 -8.68
C ILE A 144 -10.65 8.75 -9.15
N GLY A 145 -10.43 9.32 -10.34
CA GLY A 145 -11.36 10.25 -11.00
C GLY A 145 -11.62 11.54 -10.20
N GLU A 146 -12.85 12.04 -10.25
CA GLU A 146 -13.25 13.31 -9.62
C GLU A 146 -13.04 13.33 -8.11
N LYS A 147 -13.31 12.19 -7.43
CA LYS A 147 -13.10 12.05 -6.00
C LYS A 147 -11.62 12.25 -5.65
N TRP A 148 -10.72 11.61 -6.40
CA TRP A 148 -9.28 11.80 -6.21
C TRP A 148 -8.85 13.26 -6.43
N VAL A 149 -9.36 13.90 -7.49
CA VAL A 149 -9.05 15.32 -7.78
C VAL A 149 -9.45 16.21 -6.61
N LYS A 150 -10.62 15.97 -6.01
CA LYS A 150 -11.13 16.70 -4.86
C LYS A 150 -10.25 16.51 -3.62
N MET A 151 -9.96 15.26 -3.25
CA MET A 151 -9.13 14.94 -2.09
C MET A 151 -7.71 15.50 -2.27
N ARG A 152 -7.13 15.35 -3.46
CA ARG A 152 -5.80 15.88 -3.79
C ARG A 152 -5.74 17.40 -3.71
N LYS A 153 -6.81 18.11 -4.12
CA LYS A 153 -6.88 19.57 -4.01
C LYS A 153 -6.88 20.03 -2.55
N LEU A 154 -7.63 19.35 -1.68
CA LEU A 154 -7.64 19.63 -0.24
C LEU A 154 -6.26 19.38 0.38
N ALA A 155 -5.64 18.24 0.08
CA ALA A 155 -4.30 17.91 0.54
C ALA A 155 -3.25 18.95 0.07
N ASN A 156 -3.27 19.32 -1.21
CA ASN A 156 -2.32 20.28 -1.77
C ASN A 156 -2.40 21.65 -1.08
N HIS A 157 -3.58 22.07 -0.62
CA HIS A 157 -3.72 23.31 0.14
C HIS A 157 -3.00 23.22 1.49
N VAL A 158 -3.14 22.11 2.21
CA VAL A 158 -2.51 21.95 3.55
C VAL A 158 -1.01 21.71 3.45
N PHE A 159 -0.56 20.98 2.44
CA PHE A 159 0.85 20.70 2.20
C PHE A 159 1.50 21.69 1.22
N HIS A 160 0.89 22.88 1.05
CA HIS A 160 1.50 23.96 0.28
C HIS A 160 2.69 24.58 1.03
N GLY A 161 3.66 25.14 0.30
CA GLY A 161 4.90 25.65 0.89
C GLY A 161 4.69 26.69 2.01
N GLU A 162 3.72 27.59 1.86
CA GLU A 162 3.39 28.59 2.88
C GLU A 162 2.78 27.97 4.15
N SER A 163 1.88 27.00 3.99
CA SER A 163 1.31 26.24 5.10
C SER A 163 2.38 25.43 5.83
N LEU A 164 3.31 24.81 5.10
CA LEU A 164 4.45 24.07 5.67
C LEU A 164 5.39 24.97 6.48
N LYS A 165 5.62 26.23 6.06
CA LYS A 165 6.47 27.17 6.83
C LYS A 165 5.96 27.36 8.26
N SER A 166 4.66 27.36 8.47
CA SER A 166 4.05 27.45 9.82
C SER A 166 4.35 26.23 10.70
N MET A 167 4.70 25.08 10.11
CA MET A 167 5.02 23.84 10.83
C MET A 167 6.49 23.76 11.25
N ILE A 168 7.39 24.51 10.59
CA ILE A 168 8.84 24.47 10.85
C ILE A 168 9.17 24.74 12.34
N PRO A 169 8.62 25.78 13.00
CA PRO A 169 8.94 26.05 14.40
C PRO A 169 8.53 24.89 15.33
N VAL A 170 7.41 24.23 15.03
CA VAL A 170 6.91 23.07 15.80
C VAL A 170 7.82 21.87 15.62
N MET A 171 8.33 21.64 14.40
CA MET A 171 9.30 20.58 14.10
C MET A 171 10.62 20.81 14.85
N ILE A 172 11.18 22.03 14.78
CA ILE A 172 12.42 22.40 15.49
C ILE A 172 12.26 22.17 17.00
N MET A 173 11.18 22.70 17.58
CA MET A 173 10.89 22.53 19.01
C MET A 173 10.78 21.05 19.41
N SER A 174 10.19 20.22 18.55
CA SER A 174 10.06 18.78 18.78
C SER A 174 11.44 18.09 18.77
N CYS A 175 12.31 18.42 17.81
CA CYS A 175 13.67 17.91 17.74
C CYS A 175 14.53 18.37 18.94
N GLU A 176 14.50 19.65 19.29
CA GLU A 176 15.24 20.20 20.45
C GLU A 176 14.82 19.55 21.77
N THR A 177 13.52 19.30 21.93
CA THR A 177 12.96 18.58 23.09
C THR A 177 13.48 17.15 23.14
N MET A 178 13.50 16.45 22.00
CA MET A 178 13.97 15.06 21.90
C MET A 178 15.48 14.94 22.15
N LEU A 179 16.27 15.92 21.69
CA LEU A 179 17.72 15.97 21.89
C LEU A 179 18.12 16.48 23.30
N GLY A 180 17.16 16.89 24.13
CA GLY A 180 17.42 17.33 25.50
C GLY A 180 18.20 18.66 25.61
N VAL A 181 18.27 19.43 24.53
CA VAL A 181 19.08 20.67 24.45
C VAL A 181 18.44 21.81 25.26
N GLY A 182 17.16 21.67 25.63
CA GLY A 182 16.48 22.53 26.60
C GLY A 182 16.20 21.79 27.91
N ARG A 183 16.76 22.28 29.03
CA ARG A 183 16.52 21.80 30.40
C ARG A 183 15.05 21.40 30.65
N PHE A 184 14.81 20.18 31.14
CA PHE A 184 13.67 19.69 31.93
C PHE A 184 12.43 20.61 32.05
N MET A 185 11.83 21.01 30.93
CA MET A 185 10.58 21.76 30.94
C MET A 185 9.54 21.04 30.08
N LYS A 186 8.75 20.21 30.77
CA LYS A 186 7.40 19.77 30.42
C LYS A 186 7.26 19.03 29.08
N ILE A 187 7.37 17.69 29.18
CA ILE A 187 6.87 16.69 28.22
C ILE A 187 5.32 16.72 28.16
N LYS A 188 4.70 17.87 27.88
CA LYS A 188 3.24 18.04 27.86
C LYS A 188 2.67 18.71 26.61
N LYS A 189 3.49 19.11 25.64
CA LYS A 189 3.01 19.75 24.41
C LYS A 189 3.84 19.35 23.20
N LEU A 190 3.85 18.06 22.83
CA LEU A 190 3.96 17.77 21.41
C LEU A 190 2.58 18.05 20.83
N LYS A 191 2.47 18.97 19.87
CA LYS A 191 1.42 18.92 18.86
C LYS A 191 2.12 18.30 17.66
N THR A 192 1.97 17.00 17.46
CA THR A 192 2.29 16.41 16.16
C THR A 192 1.31 16.96 15.12
N ALA A 193 1.46 16.61 13.83
CA ALA A 193 0.57 17.07 12.76
C ALA A 193 -0.95 16.83 13.01
N PHE A 194 -1.29 16.05 14.05
CA PHE A 194 -2.62 15.75 14.53
C PHE A 194 -2.91 16.28 15.96
N GLY A 195 -2.20 17.31 16.44
CA GLY A 195 -2.64 18.10 17.59
C GLY A 195 -2.60 17.47 19.01
N SER A 196 -2.24 16.20 19.20
CA SER A 196 -2.25 15.53 20.53
C SER A 196 -0.87 15.36 21.18
N SER A 197 -0.87 15.25 22.52
CA SER A 197 0.33 15.17 23.37
C SER A 197 1.17 13.91 23.14
N TYR A 198 2.49 13.94 23.40
CA TYR A 198 3.40 12.79 23.22
C TYR A 198 2.93 11.50 23.90
N SER A 199 2.41 11.62 25.14
CA SER A 199 1.87 10.48 25.90
C SER A 199 0.66 9.83 25.25
N GLU A 200 -0.15 10.60 24.53
CA GLU A 200 -1.35 10.17 23.82
C GLU A 200 -0.99 9.63 22.42
N GLY A 201 -0.04 10.30 21.76
CA GLY A 201 0.56 9.84 20.50
C GLY A 201 1.24 8.49 20.63
N LYS A 202 1.91 8.18 21.76
CA LYS A 202 2.62 6.91 21.97
C LYS A 202 1.73 5.68 21.75
N ASN A 203 0.51 5.69 22.25
CA ASN A 203 -0.43 4.58 22.07
C ASN A 203 -0.87 4.47 20.60
N ILE A 204 -1.13 5.60 19.94
CA ILE A 204 -1.45 5.66 18.51
C ILE A 204 -0.28 5.11 17.68
N PHE A 205 0.96 5.52 17.95
CA PHE A 205 2.16 5.02 17.30
C PHE A 205 2.33 3.50 17.47
N GLN A 206 2.16 2.98 18.69
CA GLN A 206 2.24 1.54 18.94
C GLN A 206 1.15 0.75 18.22
N MET A 207 -0.08 1.26 18.20
CA MET A 207 -1.18 0.65 17.44
C MET A 207 -0.88 0.65 15.94
N LEU A 208 -0.29 1.71 15.41
CA LEU A 208 0.02 1.83 13.99
C LEU A 208 1.21 0.97 13.57
N MET A 209 2.25 0.87 14.38
CA MET A 209 3.34 -0.11 14.18
C MET A 209 2.81 -1.55 14.20
N LYS A 210 1.86 -1.85 15.11
CA LYS A 210 1.18 -3.14 15.14
C LYS A 210 0.34 -3.36 13.87
N LEU A 211 -0.38 -2.34 13.39
CA LEU A 211 -1.13 -2.41 12.14
C LEU A 211 -0.21 -2.57 10.91
N ALA A 212 0.91 -1.86 10.84
CA ALA A 212 1.90 -1.98 9.77
C ALA A 212 2.53 -3.38 9.71
N SER A 213 2.85 -3.97 10.87
CA SER A 213 3.34 -5.36 10.91
C SER A 213 2.26 -6.38 10.51
N LEU A 214 1.01 -6.19 10.93
CA LEU A 214 -0.13 -7.00 10.48
C LEU A 214 -0.39 -6.85 8.96
N MET A 215 -0.25 -5.64 8.41
CA MET A 215 -0.33 -5.38 6.97
C MET A 215 0.75 -6.13 6.21
N SER A 216 2.00 -6.03 6.63
CA SER A 216 3.12 -6.73 5.99
C SER A 216 2.91 -8.25 6.01
N GLY A 217 2.43 -8.80 7.12
CA GLY A 217 2.09 -10.22 7.25
C GLY A 217 0.89 -10.67 6.41
N ASN A 218 -0.12 -9.83 6.24
CA ASN A 218 -1.34 -10.17 5.49
C ASN A 218 -1.27 -9.85 3.99
N ALA A 219 -0.57 -8.79 3.60
CA ALA A 219 -0.21 -8.56 2.20
C ALA A 219 0.53 -9.78 1.68
N SER A 220 1.42 -10.33 2.51
CA SER A 220 2.16 -11.58 2.33
C SER A 220 1.30 -12.85 2.52
N LYS A 221 0.00 -12.84 2.22
CA LYS A 221 -0.81 -14.06 2.13
C LYS A 221 -1.42 -14.13 0.74
N VAL A 222 -1.24 -15.28 0.08
CA VAL A 222 -1.92 -15.55 -1.19
C VAL A 222 -3.42 -15.55 -0.92
N ARG A 223 -4.12 -14.54 -1.46
CA ARG A 223 -5.55 -14.44 -1.29
C ARG A 223 -6.24 -15.34 -2.29
N PHE A 224 -6.97 -16.33 -1.79
CA PHE A 224 -7.85 -17.15 -2.62
C PHE A 224 -9.11 -16.35 -2.95
N PRO A 225 -9.55 -16.32 -4.22
CA PRO A 225 -10.79 -15.65 -4.59
C PRO A 225 -11.96 -16.35 -3.90
N GLY A 226 -12.62 -15.67 -2.95
CA GLY A 226 -13.84 -16.15 -2.28
C GLY A 226 -13.97 -15.91 -0.77
N ILE A 227 -12.91 -15.50 -0.06
CA ILE A 227 -12.96 -15.30 1.41
C ILE A 227 -12.84 -13.80 1.74
N ARG A 228 -13.93 -13.23 2.30
CA ARG A 228 -13.98 -11.88 2.90
C ARG A 228 -13.95 -12.02 4.43
N GLU A 229 -12.97 -11.40 5.07
CA GLU A 229 -12.99 -11.16 6.53
C GLU A 229 -13.21 -9.66 6.78
N GLU A 230 -14.16 -9.35 7.66
CA GLU A 230 -14.52 -7.99 8.05
C GLU A 230 -14.33 -7.78 9.56
N GLU A 231 -13.49 -6.83 9.98
CA GLU A 231 -13.52 -6.30 11.36
C GLU A 231 -13.48 -4.76 11.44
N LYS A 232 -14.38 -4.13 12.21
CA LYS A 232 -14.58 -2.67 12.31
C LYS A 232 -13.70 -2.03 13.40
N ILE A 233 -13.31 -0.77 13.21
CA ILE A 233 -12.68 0.07 14.26
C ILE A 233 -13.51 1.35 14.38
N GLY A 234 -13.88 1.72 15.61
CA GLY A 234 -14.75 2.84 15.97
C GLY A 234 -14.02 4.19 16.09
N GLU A 235 -14.82 5.26 16.04
CA GLU A 235 -14.44 6.68 16.07
C GLU A 235 -14.57 7.30 17.47
N ASP A 236 -13.73 8.29 17.77
CA ASP A 236 -14.06 9.41 18.67
C ASP A 236 -13.26 10.69 18.30
N HIS A 237 -13.83 11.87 18.57
CA HIS A 237 -13.47 13.22 18.11
C HIS A 237 -12.53 13.98 19.08
N ASN A 238 -11.68 14.94 18.67
CA ASN A 238 -12.01 16.36 18.38
C ASN A 238 -10.70 17.14 18.01
N PHE A 239 -10.65 18.01 16.98
CA PHE A 239 -9.39 18.68 16.56
C PHE A 239 -9.51 20.12 16.01
N GLY A 240 -8.41 20.88 16.15
CA GLY A 240 -8.28 22.32 15.90
C GLY A 240 -7.84 22.71 14.48
N SER A 241 -7.13 23.85 14.32
CA SER A 241 -6.84 24.53 13.04
C SER A 241 -5.77 23.86 12.14
N ASP A 242 -5.61 22.55 12.21
CA ASP A 242 -4.60 21.75 11.49
C ASP A 242 -5.20 21.05 10.26
N PHE A 243 -4.52 20.05 9.68
CA PHE A 243 -4.99 19.29 8.51
C PHE A 243 -6.40 18.74 8.71
N LEU A 244 -6.70 18.25 9.91
CA LEU A 244 -8.02 17.74 10.27
C LEU A 244 -9.04 18.87 10.37
N GLY A 245 -8.64 20.05 10.85
CA GLY A 245 -9.47 21.26 10.79
C GLY A 245 -9.90 21.64 9.37
N LYS A 246 -9.00 21.56 8.38
CA LYS A 246 -9.33 21.83 6.95
C LYS A 246 -10.25 20.78 6.33
N LEU A 247 -10.14 19.52 6.75
CA LEU A 247 -11.07 18.47 6.37
C LEU A 247 -12.45 18.68 7.02
N LEU A 248 -12.51 19.12 8.27
CA LEU A 248 -13.76 19.45 8.97
C LEU A 248 -14.47 20.68 8.38
N GLU A 249 -13.73 21.70 7.94
CA GLU A 249 -14.30 22.83 7.16
C GLU A 249 -14.94 22.35 5.84
N ALA A 250 -14.27 21.44 5.12
CA ALA A 250 -14.82 20.87 3.89
C ALA A 250 -16.05 19.97 4.14
N TYR A 251 -16.12 19.29 5.29
CA TYR A 251 -17.30 18.54 5.73
C TYR A 251 -18.48 19.46 6.02
N GLN A 252 -18.26 20.58 6.72
CA GLN A 252 -19.30 21.58 7.01
C GLN A 252 -19.91 22.20 5.74
N ASP A 253 -19.12 22.31 4.68
CA ASP A 253 -19.57 22.73 3.35
C ASP A 253 -20.28 21.61 2.55
N ASN A 254 -20.57 20.45 3.15
CA ASN A 254 -21.06 19.23 2.50
C ASN A 254 -20.20 18.77 1.31
N LYS A 255 -18.90 19.09 1.32
CA LYS A 255 -17.98 18.70 0.24
C LYS A 255 -17.40 17.30 0.46
N ILE A 256 -17.26 16.80 1.68
CA ILE A 256 -16.71 15.45 1.93
C ILE A 256 -17.51 14.78 3.06
N SER A 257 -17.53 13.45 3.11
CA SER A 257 -18.17 12.73 4.22
C SER A 257 -17.21 12.56 5.41
N ILE A 258 -17.73 12.12 6.56
CA ILE A 258 -16.90 11.84 7.73
C ILE A 258 -15.95 10.66 7.48
N GLU A 259 -16.40 9.66 6.72
CA GLU A 259 -15.59 8.52 6.30
C GLU A 259 -14.42 8.96 5.42
N ASP A 260 -14.64 9.92 4.51
CA ASP A 260 -13.57 10.48 3.67
C ASP A 260 -12.49 11.16 4.53
N ILE A 261 -12.87 11.86 5.61
CA ILE A 261 -11.93 12.48 6.56
C ILE A 261 -11.09 11.41 7.25
N VAL A 262 -11.73 10.36 7.74
CA VAL A 262 -11.07 9.26 8.45
C VAL A 262 -10.09 8.53 7.54
N ASP A 263 -10.49 8.23 6.31
CA ASP A 263 -9.66 7.55 5.32
C ASP A 263 -8.44 8.38 4.93
N GLU A 264 -8.61 9.69 4.78
CA GLU A 264 -7.54 10.62 4.44
C GLU A 264 -6.55 10.79 5.59
N CYS A 265 -7.05 10.91 6.83
CA CYS A 265 -6.21 10.96 8.03
C CYS A 265 -5.37 9.70 8.19
N LYS A 266 -5.96 8.51 8.01
CA LYS A 266 -5.20 7.24 8.01
C LYS A 266 -4.14 7.24 6.92
N THR A 267 -4.50 7.66 5.70
CA THR A 267 -3.58 7.70 4.56
C THR A 267 -2.35 8.57 4.85
N PHE A 268 -2.54 9.82 5.29
CA PHE A 268 -1.43 10.73 5.55
C PHE A 268 -0.61 10.35 6.77
N TYR A 269 -1.25 9.83 7.82
CA TYR A 269 -0.52 9.35 8.97
C TYR A 269 0.41 8.21 8.57
N PHE A 270 -0.11 7.15 7.95
CA PHE A 270 0.69 5.98 7.56
C PHE A 270 1.79 6.36 6.56
N ALA A 271 1.44 7.11 5.51
CA ALA A 271 2.41 7.50 4.50
C ALA A 271 3.52 8.38 5.09
N GLY A 272 3.17 9.38 5.91
CA GLY A 272 4.13 10.25 6.57
C GLY A 272 4.99 9.48 7.57
N HIS A 273 4.40 8.62 8.40
CA HIS A 273 5.15 7.91 9.43
C HIS A 273 6.13 6.88 8.85
N GLU A 274 5.65 5.99 7.97
CA GLU A 274 6.47 4.92 7.41
C GLU A 274 7.63 5.48 6.58
N THR A 275 7.39 6.52 5.77
CA THR A 275 8.46 7.09 4.93
C THR A 275 9.49 7.88 5.74
N THR A 276 9.07 8.63 6.77
CA THR A 276 9.99 9.51 7.53
C THR A 276 10.72 8.79 8.66
N THR A 277 10.22 7.64 9.13
CA THR A 277 10.90 6.85 10.18
C THR A 277 11.96 5.89 9.62
N ILE A 278 11.84 5.53 8.33
CA ILE A 278 12.74 4.61 7.64
C ILE A 278 13.94 5.35 7.00
N LEU A 279 13.82 6.67 6.75
CA LEU A 279 14.88 7.55 6.23
C LEU A 279 15.72 8.15 7.35
#